data_AF-A0A645JM98-F1
#
_entry.id   AF-A0A645JM98-F1
#
_cell.length_a   1.000
_cell.length_b   1.000
_cell.length_c   1.000
_cell.angle_alpha   90.00
_cell.angle_beta   90.00
_cell.angle_gamma   90.00
#
_symmetry.space_group_name_H-M   'P 1'
#
loop_
_entity.id
_entity.type
_entity.pdbx_description
1 polymer ?
#
loop_
_entity_poly.entity_id
_entity_poly.type
_entity_poly.pdbx_seq_one_letter_code
_entity_poly.pdbx_strand_id
1 'polypeptide(L)'
;MQELIPIAQKNSKVAASLFPSSGTYNYRIISGTGRLSPHAFGIAIDLARDNRDYWQWASEKQGAERIASYPQEIVDVFEKHNFVWGGKWYHFDILHFEYRPEIILKARYFGNKDISRKAWYEGAPLEDSSVKEYIKKIEEGIK
;
A
#
# COMPACT_ATOMS: atom_id res chain seq x y z
N MET A 1 -10.31 -7.57 4.03
CA MET A 1 -11.47 -8.23 3.39
C MET A 1 -12.82 -7.93 4.04
N GLN A 2 -12.94 -7.82 5.37
CA GLN A 2 -14.22 -7.53 6.03
C GLN A 2 -14.91 -6.24 5.52
N GLU A 3 -14.13 -5.20 5.20
CA GLU A 3 -14.68 -3.95 4.65
C GLU A 3 -14.98 -4.03 3.14
N LEU A 4 -14.20 -4.80 2.38
CA LEU A 4 -14.33 -4.85 0.91
C LEU A 4 -15.41 -5.82 0.43
N ILE A 5 -15.67 -6.91 1.16
CA ILE A 5 -16.68 -7.90 0.76
C ILE A 5 -18.09 -7.28 0.67
N PRO A 6 -18.59 -6.54 1.68
CA PRO A 6 -19.90 -5.89 1.59
C PRO A 6 -20.00 -4.85 0.46
N ILE A 7 -18.90 -4.17 0.15
CA ILE A 7 -18.83 -3.22 -0.97
C ILE A 7 -18.90 -3.98 -2.30
N ALA A 8 -18.12 -5.05 -2.45
CA ALA A 8 -18.09 -5.88 -3.64
C ALA A 8 -19.46 -6.52 -3.96
N GLN A 9 -20.23 -6.90 -2.93
CA GLN A 9 -21.59 -7.42 -3.10
C GLN A 9 -22.56 -6.41 -3.72
N LYS A 10 -22.31 -5.11 -3.54
CA LYS A 10 -23.17 -4.02 -4.04
C LYS A 10 -22.60 -3.35 -5.29
N ASN A 11 -21.29 -3.48 -5.54
CA ASN A 11 -20.58 -2.87 -6.64
C ASN A 11 -19.80 -3.92 -7.44
N SER A 12 -20.33 -4.28 -8.61
CA SER A 12 -19.75 -5.29 -9.49
C SER A 12 -18.35 -4.91 -10.01
N LYS A 13 -18.03 -3.61 -10.12
CA LYS A 13 -16.68 -3.17 -10.50
C LYS A 13 -15.66 -3.49 -9.39
N VAL A 14 -16.04 -3.28 -8.12
CA VAL A 14 -15.21 -3.67 -6.98
C VAL A 14 -15.01 -5.18 -6.95
N ALA A 15 -16.08 -5.96 -7.14
CA ALA A 15 -15.97 -7.42 -7.22
C ALA A 15 -15.04 -7.88 -8.35
N ALA A 16 -15.20 -7.32 -9.56
CA ALA A 16 -14.38 -7.66 -10.72
C ALA A 16 -12.90 -7.25 -10.58
N SER A 17 -12.60 -6.20 -9.81
CA SER A 17 -11.22 -5.80 -9.51
C SER A 17 -10.61 -6.58 -8.32
N LEU A 18 -11.42 -7.23 -7.48
CA LEU A 18 -10.93 -8.03 -6.35
C LEU A 18 -10.70 -9.50 -6.72
N PHE A 19 -11.56 -10.08 -7.56
CA PHE A 19 -11.61 -11.52 -7.80
C PHE A 19 -11.55 -11.91 -9.28
N PRO A 20 -10.87 -13.04 -9.61
CA PRO A 20 -10.01 -13.81 -8.72
C PRO A 20 -8.72 -13.05 -8.38
N SER A 21 -8.26 -13.08 -7.13
CA SER A 21 -6.99 -12.49 -6.74
C SER A 21 -5.82 -13.23 -7.38
N SER A 22 -4.79 -12.51 -7.83
CA SER A 22 -3.67 -13.07 -8.60
C SER A 22 -2.54 -13.65 -7.74
N GLY A 23 -2.52 -13.37 -6.43
CA GLY A 23 -1.64 -14.07 -5.49
C GLY A 23 -1.14 -13.21 -4.33
N THR A 24 -0.45 -13.85 -3.40
CA THR A 24 0.18 -13.20 -2.24
C THR A 24 1.65 -13.62 -2.14
N TYR A 25 1.99 -14.66 -1.38
CA TYR A 25 3.37 -15.09 -1.22
C TYR A 25 3.92 -15.74 -2.50
N ASN A 26 5.07 -15.25 -2.96
CA ASN A 26 5.84 -15.86 -4.04
C ASN A 26 7.31 -15.50 -3.89
N TYR A 27 8.15 -16.48 -3.50
CA TYR A 27 9.57 -16.26 -3.34
C TYR A 27 10.27 -16.13 -4.70
N ARG A 28 10.56 -14.90 -5.11
CA ARG A 28 11.24 -14.61 -6.38
C ARG A 28 12.06 -13.32 -6.33
N ILE A 29 13.02 -13.25 -7.23
CA ILE A 29 13.71 -12.01 -7.59
C ILE A 29 12.86 -11.27 -8.64
N ILE A 30 12.82 -9.94 -8.57
CA ILE A 30 12.17 -9.12 -9.59
C ILE A 30 13.01 -9.19 -10.86
N SER A 31 12.39 -9.57 -11.99
CA SER A 31 13.07 -9.71 -13.28
C SER A 31 13.86 -8.45 -13.66
N GLY A 32 15.07 -8.63 -14.18
CA GLY A 32 15.96 -7.52 -14.53
C GLY A 32 16.58 -6.79 -13.33
N THR A 33 16.41 -7.31 -12.11
CA THR A 33 17.00 -6.74 -10.89
C THR A 33 17.68 -7.84 -10.07
N GLY A 34 18.45 -7.45 -9.05
CA GLY A 34 18.96 -8.34 -8.01
C GLY A 34 18.15 -8.31 -6.71
N ARG A 35 16.92 -7.76 -6.73
CA ARG A 35 16.12 -7.51 -5.53
C ARG A 35 15.01 -8.55 -5.37
N LEU A 36 14.81 -9.03 -4.13
CA LEU A 36 13.64 -9.82 -3.80
C LEU A 36 12.37 -9.00 -3.97
N SER A 37 11.33 -9.64 -4.48
CA SER A 37 10.01 -9.04 -4.60
C SER A 37 9.37 -8.84 -3.21
N PRO A 38 8.54 -7.79 -2.99
CA PRO A 38 7.68 -7.67 -1.83
C PRO A 38 6.85 -8.94 -1.53
N HIS A 39 6.43 -9.67 -2.57
CA HIS A 39 5.75 -10.96 -2.43
C HIS A 39 6.61 -12.04 -1.74
N ALA A 40 7.95 -11.98 -1.87
CA ALA A 40 8.86 -12.92 -1.23
C ALA A 40 8.92 -12.74 0.29
N PHE A 41 8.51 -11.58 0.79
CA PHE A 41 8.41 -11.29 2.22
C PHE A 41 7.00 -11.49 2.78
N GLY A 42 6.03 -11.88 1.94
CA GLY A 42 4.63 -12.06 2.36
C GLY A 42 3.92 -10.74 2.70
N ILE A 43 4.45 -9.61 2.24
CA ILE A 43 3.89 -8.28 2.52
C ILE A 43 3.08 -7.71 1.34
N ALA A 44 2.84 -8.47 0.29
CA ALA A 44 2.14 -7.98 -0.90
C ALA A 44 1.01 -8.90 -1.36
N ILE A 45 0.04 -8.30 -2.04
CA ILE A 45 -1.09 -8.97 -2.66
C ILE A 45 -1.35 -8.35 -4.03
N ASP A 46 -1.56 -9.23 -5.01
CA ASP A 46 -2.05 -8.87 -6.33
C ASP A 46 -3.52 -9.26 -6.43
N LEU A 47 -4.37 -8.29 -6.80
CA LEU A 47 -5.82 -8.48 -6.97
C LEU A 47 -6.15 -9.02 -8.36
N ALA A 48 -7.37 -8.80 -8.86
CA ALA A 48 -7.77 -9.32 -10.16
C ALA A 48 -6.98 -8.66 -11.29
N ARG A 49 -6.35 -9.49 -12.12
CA ARG A 49 -5.49 -9.06 -13.22
C ARG A 49 -6.29 -8.52 -14.41
N ASP A 50 -5.87 -7.38 -14.91
CA ASP A 50 -6.16 -6.84 -16.24
C ASP A 50 -4.84 -6.70 -17.03
N ASN A 51 -4.88 -6.82 -18.36
CA ASN A 51 -3.69 -6.65 -19.20
C ASN A 51 -3.15 -5.20 -19.19
N ARG A 52 -3.95 -4.26 -18.68
CA ARG A 52 -3.60 -2.84 -18.54
C ARG A 52 -2.96 -2.51 -17.19
N ASP A 53 -2.83 -3.48 -16.28
CA ASP A 53 -2.43 -3.20 -14.90
C ASP A 53 -0.92 -2.99 -14.73
N TYR A 54 -0.09 -3.47 -15.65
CA TYR A 54 1.36 -3.40 -15.53
C TYR A 54 1.97 -2.58 -16.66
N TRP A 55 2.89 -1.68 -16.31
CA TRP A 55 3.49 -0.72 -17.24
C TRP A 55 4.20 -1.36 -18.45
N GLN A 56 4.68 -2.60 -18.35
CA GLN A 56 5.31 -3.30 -19.49
C GLN A 56 4.29 -3.97 -20.42
N TRP A 57 3.05 -4.15 -19.97
CA TRP A 57 1.99 -4.84 -20.75
C TRP A 57 1.07 -3.86 -21.47
N ALA A 58 1.12 -2.58 -21.10
CA ALA A 58 0.15 -1.58 -21.53
C ALA A 58 0.83 -0.31 -22.06
N SER A 59 0.21 0.35 -23.03
CA SER A 59 0.58 1.72 -23.37
C SER A 59 0.26 2.67 -22.22
N GLU A 60 0.95 3.82 -22.16
CA GLU A 60 0.70 4.87 -21.17
C GLU A 60 -0.78 5.29 -21.13
N LYS A 61 -1.42 5.42 -22.30
CA LYS A 61 -2.84 5.73 -22.42
C LYS A 61 -3.72 4.67 -21.77
N GLN A 62 -3.47 3.39 -22.04
CA GLN A 62 -4.22 2.28 -21.46
C GLN A 62 -4.05 2.20 -19.94
N GLY A 63 -2.83 2.43 -19.46
CA GLY A 63 -2.54 2.52 -18.03
C GLY A 63 -3.27 3.67 -17.36
N ALA A 64 -3.22 4.87 -17.94
CA ALA A 64 -3.93 6.05 -17.42
C ALA A 64 -5.46 5.83 -17.36
N GLU A 65 -6.05 5.27 -18.41
CA GLU A 65 -7.49 4.91 -18.42
C GLU A 65 -7.82 3.85 -17.36
N ARG A 66 -6.93 2.88 -17.14
CA ARG A 66 -7.10 1.86 -16.11
C ARG A 66 -7.01 2.43 -14.70
N ILE A 67 -6.02 3.29 -14.43
CA ILE A 67 -5.88 3.99 -13.13
C ILE A 67 -7.12 4.85 -12.86
N ALA A 68 -7.56 5.64 -13.84
CA ALA A 68 -8.71 6.53 -13.69
C ALA A 68 -10.04 5.79 -13.48
N SER A 69 -10.15 4.53 -13.95
CA SER A 69 -11.34 3.69 -13.80
C SER A 69 -11.25 2.67 -12.66
N TYR A 70 -10.10 2.60 -11.96
CA TYR A 70 -9.90 1.65 -10.87
C TYR A 70 -10.79 2.02 -9.66
N PRO A 71 -11.48 1.07 -9.01
CA PRO A 71 -12.37 1.41 -7.89
C PRO A 71 -11.61 2.03 -6.71
N GLN A 72 -11.88 3.31 -6.44
CA GLN A 72 -11.20 4.06 -5.39
C GLN A 72 -11.47 3.47 -4.00
N GLU A 73 -12.63 2.84 -3.80
CA GLU A 73 -12.98 2.17 -2.54
C GLU A 73 -12.00 1.04 -2.18
N ILE A 74 -11.42 0.38 -3.18
CA ILE A 74 -10.36 -0.62 -2.95
C ILE A 74 -9.12 0.08 -2.40
N VAL A 75 -8.66 1.12 -3.09
CA VAL A 75 -7.47 1.88 -2.72
C VAL A 75 -7.60 2.44 -1.31
N ASP A 76 -8.73 3.08 -1.00
CA ASP A 76 -8.98 3.72 0.29
C ASP A 76 -8.94 2.70 1.45
N VAL A 77 -9.56 1.52 1.27
CA VAL A 77 -9.53 0.48 2.30
C VAL A 77 -8.11 -0.05 2.49
N PHE A 78 -7.36 -0.30 1.41
CA PHE A 78 -5.98 -0.77 1.52
C PHE A 78 -5.08 0.26 2.21
N GLU A 79 -5.17 1.55 1.85
CA GLU A 79 -4.37 2.62 2.46
C GLU A 79 -4.76 2.89 3.92
N LYS A 80 -6.04 2.75 4.26
CA LYS A 80 -6.51 2.75 5.65
C LYS A 80 -5.79 1.66 6.47
N HIS A 81 -5.57 0.50 5.88
CA HIS A 81 -4.85 -0.65 6.47
C HIS A 81 -3.35 -0.66 6.18
N ASN A 82 -2.76 0.49 5.87
CA ASN A 82 -1.32 0.71 5.74
C ASN A 82 -0.64 0.03 4.53
N PHE A 83 -1.41 -0.31 3.49
CA PHE A 83 -0.85 -0.70 2.20
C PHE A 83 -0.58 0.54 1.34
N VAL A 84 0.37 0.42 0.42
CA VAL A 84 0.61 1.36 -0.67
C VAL A 84 0.13 0.70 -1.97
N TRP A 85 -0.54 1.49 -2.81
CA TRP A 85 -1.05 1.04 -4.09
C TRP A 85 -0.05 1.30 -5.23
N GLY A 86 0.26 0.28 -6.01
CA GLY A 86 1.19 0.38 -7.14
C GLY A 86 0.68 1.23 -8.32
N GLY A 87 -0.63 1.52 -8.38
CA GLY A 87 -1.19 2.46 -9.36
C GLY A 87 -0.73 3.92 -9.17
N LYS A 88 -0.13 4.26 -8.02
CA LYS A 88 0.45 5.61 -7.76
C LYS A 88 1.91 5.73 -8.19
N TRP A 89 2.53 4.67 -8.71
CA TRP A 89 3.94 4.69 -9.12
C TRP A 89 4.10 5.22 -10.55
N TYR A 90 5.29 5.77 -10.84
CA TYR A 90 5.63 6.19 -12.19
C TYR A 90 5.59 5.00 -13.18
N HIS A 91 6.25 3.90 -12.81
CA HIS A 91 6.05 2.61 -13.46
C HIS A 91 4.93 1.88 -12.71
N PHE A 92 3.70 2.12 -13.15
CA PHE A 92 2.50 1.64 -12.46
C PHE A 92 2.42 0.11 -12.40
N ASP A 93 1.84 -0.36 -11.31
CA ASP A 93 1.48 -1.76 -11.06
C ASP A 93 0.12 -1.80 -10.33
N ILE A 94 -0.96 -1.72 -11.10
CA ILE A 94 -2.30 -1.35 -10.63
C ILE A 94 -2.97 -2.44 -9.79
N LEU A 95 -2.73 -3.71 -10.11
CA LEU A 95 -3.26 -4.82 -9.32
C LEU A 95 -2.53 -4.99 -7.98
N HIS A 96 -1.35 -4.36 -7.83
CA HIS A 96 -0.42 -4.61 -6.74
C HIS A 96 -0.66 -3.69 -5.53
N PHE A 97 -0.66 -4.31 -4.36
CA PHE A 97 -0.69 -3.63 -3.06
C PHE A 97 0.40 -4.22 -2.17
N GLU A 98 1.26 -3.37 -1.61
CA GLU A 98 2.29 -3.77 -0.64
C GLU A 98 2.08 -3.11 0.72
N TYR A 99 2.18 -3.90 1.78
CA TYR A 99 2.08 -3.46 3.17
C TYR A 99 3.35 -2.70 3.55
N ARG A 100 3.23 -1.37 3.64
CA ARG A 100 4.34 -0.43 3.90
C ARG A 100 3.95 0.56 5.00
N PRO A 101 3.69 0.06 6.22
CA PRO A 101 3.23 0.90 7.31
C PRO A 101 4.20 2.03 7.63
N GLU A 102 5.50 1.82 7.47
CA GLU A 102 6.50 2.85 7.68
C GLU A 102 6.33 4.06 6.74
N ILE A 103 5.82 3.86 5.52
CA ILE A 103 5.53 4.96 4.58
C ILE A 103 4.23 5.65 4.97
N ILE A 104 3.15 4.86 5.16
CA ILE A 104 1.82 5.40 5.43
C ILE A 104 1.78 6.12 6.77
N LEU A 105 2.34 5.54 7.82
CA LEU A 105 2.41 6.16 9.15
C LEU A 105 3.29 7.41 9.13
N LYS A 106 4.42 7.39 8.39
CA LYS A 106 5.24 8.58 8.20
C LYS A 106 4.46 9.72 7.56
N ALA A 107 3.72 9.45 6.49
CA ALA A 107 2.89 10.46 5.84
C ALA A 107 1.80 10.99 6.78
N ARG A 108 1.12 10.10 7.50
CA ARG A 108 -0.04 10.41 8.35
C ARG A 108 0.32 11.24 9.59
N TYR A 109 1.47 10.96 10.20
CA TYR A 109 1.87 11.58 11.48
C TYR A 109 3.03 12.56 11.36
N PHE A 110 3.84 12.46 10.31
CA PHE A 110 5.09 13.22 10.19
C PHE A 110 5.20 14.02 8.88
N GLY A 111 4.11 14.17 8.11
CA GLY A 111 4.10 14.82 6.79
C GLY A 111 4.41 16.32 6.79
N ASN A 112 4.12 17.04 7.87
CA ASN A 112 4.47 18.46 7.98
C ASN A 112 5.97 18.62 8.27
N LYS A 113 6.67 19.38 7.40
CA LYS A 113 8.07 19.81 7.62
C LYS A 113 8.12 20.97 8.61
N ASP A 114 7.57 20.78 9.79
CA ASP A 114 7.80 21.75 10.86
C ASP A 114 9.22 21.55 11.39
N ILE A 115 10.11 22.48 11.05
CA ILE A 115 11.53 22.46 11.46
C ILE A 115 11.65 22.77 12.97
N SER A 116 10.57 23.17 13.63
CA SER A 116 10.55 23.49 15.07
C SER A 116 10.31 22.31 16.00
N ARG A 117 10.12 21.08 15.47
CA ARG A 117 9.85 19.90 16.30
C ARG A 117 10.93 19.69 17.36
N LYS A 118 10.53 19.65 18.63
CA LYS A 118 11.45 19.46 19.77
C LYS A 118 11.77 17.99 20.02
N ALA A 119 10.85 17.09 19.65
CA ALA A 119 11.00 15.66 19.77
C ALA A 119 10.78 14.97 18.41
N TRP A 120 11.51 13.88 18.13
CA TRP A 120 11.40 13.17 16.85
C TRP A 120 10.04 12.49 16.63
N TYR A 121 9.32 12.19 17.72
CA TYR A 121 8.00 11.57 17.72
C TYR A 121 6.84 12.58 17.70
N GLU A 122 7.13 13.87 17.60
CA GLU A 122 6.11 14.92 17.56
C GLU A 122 5.21 14.76 16.33
N GLY A 123 3.91 14.51 16.57
CA GLY A 123 2.92 14.14 15.56
C GLY A 123 2.40 12.70 15.65
N ALA A 124 3.09 11.82 16.40
CA ALA A 124 2.61 10.46 16.67
C ALA A 124 1.29 10.47 17.49
N PRO A 125 0.44 9.44 17.37
CA PRO A 125 -0.81 9.35 18.12
C PRO A 125 -0.51 8.94 19.57
N LEU A 126 -0.06 9.91 20.37
CA LEU A 126 0.39 9.65 21.74
C LEU A 126 -0.71 9.11 22.65
N GLU A 127 -1.99 9.22 22.31
CA GLU A 127 -3.07 8.61 23.11
C GLU A 127 -3.06 7.07 23.08
N ASP A 128 -2.40 6.46 22.09
CA ASP A 128 -2.22 5.02 22.04
C ASP A 128 -1.10 4.58 23.00
N SER A 129 -1.47 3.79 24.02
CA SER A 129 -0.54 3.24 25.00
C SER A 129 0.63 2.45 24.40
N SER A 130 0.40 1.74 23.29
CA SER A 130 1.44 0.98 22.59
C SER A 130 2.46 1.91 21.94
N VAL A 131 1.98 3.03 21.38
CA VAL A 131 2.84 4.03 20.74
C VAL A 131 3.73 4.72 21.76
N LYS A 132 3.20 5.07 22.94
CA LYS A 132 4.03 5.59 24.05
C LYS A 132 5.14 4.62 24.44
N GLU A 133 4.81 3.33 24.54
CA GLU A 133 5.78 2.29 24.90
C GLU A 133 6.86 2.11 23.81
N TYR A 134 6.49 2.17 22.53
CA TYR A 134 7.47 2.11 21.44
C TYR A 134 8.40 3.32 21.43
N ILE A 135 7.87 4.53 21.64
CA ILE A 135 8.69 5.75 21.75
C ILE A 135 9.69 5.63 22.90
N LYS A 136 9.23 5.16 24.08
CA LYS A 136 10.10 4.94 25.24
C LYS A 136 11.23 3.96 24.91
N LYS A 137 10.92 2.82 24.29
CA LYS A 137 11.95 1.84 23.88
C LYS A 137 12.97 2.41 22.90
N ILE A 138 12.53 3.24 21.96
CA ILE A 138 13.42 3.90 20.99
C ILE A 138 14.32 4.91 21.71
N GLU A 139 13.78 5.75 22.59
CA GLU A 139 14.54 6.70 23.41
C GLU A 139 15.56 6.00 24.32
N GLU A 140 15.19 4.86 24.90
CA GLU A 140 16.10 4.04 25.71
C GLU A 140 17.20 3.37 24.87
N GLY A 141 16.90 2.98 23.63
CA GLY A 141 17.85 2.33 22.72
C GLY A 141 18.77 3.29 21.95
N ILE A 142 18.49 4.60 21.95
CA ILE A 142 19.34 5.63 21.34
C ILE A 142 20.38 6.18 22.33
N LYS A 143 20.24 5.91 23.63
CA LYS A 143 21.23 6.24 24.67
C LYS A 143 22.43 5.30 24.62
#